data_AF-A0A2H9L486-F1
#
_entry.id   AF-A0A2H9L486-F1
#
_cell.length_a   1.000
_cell.length_b   1.000
_cell.length_c   1.000
_cell.angle_alpha   90.00
_cell.angle_beta   90.00
_cell.angle_gamma   90.00
#
_symmetry.space_group_name_H-M   'P 1'
#
loop_
_entity.id
_entity.type
_entity.pdbx_description
1 polymer ?
#
loop_
_entity_poly.entity_id
_entity_poly.type
_entity_poly.pdbx_seq_one_letter_code
_entity_poly.pdbx_strand_id
1 'polypeptide(L)' 'MFNALGLEYKTEDTDHKSFIRGRVGRIIADDKKLAYIGELSPEVITNWELEMPVAALELNLTEL' A
#
# COMPACT_ATOMS: atom_id res chain seq x y z
N MET A 1 5.60 -0.33 -11.77
CA MET A 1 6.24 -1.41 -10.98
C MET A 1 5.63 -2.76 -11.30
N PHE A 2 4.34 -3.01 -11.02
CA PHE A 2 3.70 -4.32 -11.23
C PHE A 2 3.79 -4.85 -12.69
N ASN A 3 3.64 -3.98 -13.70
CA ASN A 3 3.88 -4.38 -15.10
C ASN A 3 5.33 -4.86 -15.35
N ALA A 4 6.32 -4.30 -14.65
CA ALA A 4 7.71 -4.74 -14.76
C ALA A 4 7.96 -6.09 -14.07
N LEU A 5 7.07 -6.49 -13.16
CA LEU A 5 7.03 -7.84 -12.58
C LEU A 5 6.22 -8.82 -13.44
N GLY A 6 5.64 -8.35 -14.57
CA GLY A 6 4.81 -9.18 -15.44
C GLY A 6 3.43 -9.53 -14.87
N LEU A 7 2.96 -8.79 -13.85
CA LEU A 7 1.70 -9.06 -13.17
C LEU A 7 0.56 -8.20 -13.72
N GLU A 8 -0.56 -8.84 -14.06
CA GLU A 8 -1.84 -8.15 -14.22
C GLU A 8 -2.45 -7.93 -12.84
N TYR A 9 -2.83 -6.68 -12.54
CA TYR A 9 -3.31 -6.32 -11.23
C TYR A 9 -4.55 -5.41 -11.28
N LYS A 10 -5.31 -5.46 -10.20
CA LYS A 10 -6.41 -4.55 -9.89
C LYS A 10 -6.12 -3.82 -8.59
N THR A 11 -6.69 -2.63 -8.46
CA THR A 11 -6.64 -1.86 -7.21
C THR A 11 -8.05 -1.74 -6.66
N GLU A 12 -8.20 -2.03 -5.38
CA GLU A 12 -9.47 -1.86 -4.66
C GLU A 12 -9.27 -0.93 -3.46
N ASP A 13 -10.31 -0.19 -3.11
CA ASP A 13 -10.32 0.59 -1.87
C ASP A 13 -10.19 -0.34 -0.66
N THR A 14 -9.39 0.09 0.31
CA THR A 14 -9.20 -0.66 1.54
C THR A 14 -9.04 0.28 2.73
N ASP A 15 -8.99 -0.30 3.92
CA ASP A 15 -8.74 0.41 5.17
C ASP A 15 -7.55 -0.28 5.86
N HIS A 16 -6.55 0.50 6.27
CA HIS A 16 -5.40 0.01 7.01
C HIS A 16 -4.92 1.09 7.99
N LYS A 17 -4.71 0.73 9.26
CA LYS A 17 -4.45 1.69 10.35
C LYS A 17 -3.21 2.55 10.14
N SER A 18 -2.20 2.01 9.44
CA SER A 18 -0.97 2.73 9.12
C SER A 18 -1.16 3.84 8.08
N PHE A 19 -2.31 3.88 7.40
CA PHE A 19 -2.58 4.79 6.29
C PHE A 19 -3.77 5.71 6.57
N ILE A 20 -3.88 6.79 5.81
CA ILE A 20 -5.04 7.68 5.84
C ILE A 20 -6.23 6.95 5.22
N ARG A 21 -7.33 6.89 5.96
CA ARG A 21 -8.61 6.32 5.50
C ARG A 21 -9.07 6.97 4.20
N GLY A 22 -9.44 6.15 3.22
CA GLY A 22 -9.82 6.61 1.87
C GLY A 22 -8.65 7.05 0.99
N ARG A 23 -7.40 6.92 1.46
CA ARG A 23 -6.17 7.18 0.68
C ARG A 23 -5.23 5.97 0.72
N VAL A 24 -5.81 4.77 0.74
CA VAL A 24 -5.08 3.50 0.69
C VAL A 24 -5.80 2.52 -0.24
N GLY A 25 -5.03 1.91 -1.13
CA GLY A 25 -5.47 0.88 -2.06
C GLY A 25 -4.84 -0.47 -1.73
N ARG A 26 -5.62 -1.53 -1.94
CA ARG A 26 -5.14 -2.90 -1.96
C ARG A 26 -4.87 -3.31 -3.41
N ILE A 27 -3.68 -3.84 -3.67
CA ILE A 27 -3.33 -4.43 -4.96
C ILE A 27 -3.66 -5.91 -4.94
N ILE A 28 -4.42 -6.34 -5.94
CA ILE A 28 -4.81 -7.73 -6.15
C ILE A 28 -4.26 -8.17 -7.50
N ALA A 29 -3.46 -9.24 -7.50
CA ALA A 29 -3.01 -9.92 -8.71
C ALA A 29 -3.15 -11.43 -8.49
N ASP A 30 -3.47 -12.18 -9.54
CA ASP A 30 -3.71 -13.63 -9.48
C ASP A 30 -4.69 -14.03 -8.36
N ASP A 31 -5.76 -13.24 -8.19
CA ASP A 31 -6.78 -13.37 -7.14
C ASP A 31 -6.23 -13.30 -5.69
N LYS A 32 -4.96 -12.90 -5.53
CA LYS A 32 -4.31 -12.71 -4.24
C LYS A 32 -4.12 -11.25 -3.91
N LYS A 33 -4.30 -10.96 -2.63
CA LYS A 33 -4.04 -9.66 -2.01
C LYS A 33 -2.53 -9.52 -1.80
N LEU A 34 -1.81 -8.90 -2.73
CA LEU A 34 -0.34 -8.86 -2.73
C LEU A 34 0.28 -7.62 -2.08
N ALA A 35 -0.36 -6.45 -2.20
CA ALA A 35 0.27 -5.20 -1.77
C ALA A 35 -0.70 -4.18 -1.17
N TYR A 36 -0.19 -3.28 -0.33
CA TYR A 36 -0.84 -2.04 0.08
C TYR A 36 -0.10 -0.85 -0.52
N ILE A 37 -0.82 0.14 -1.02
CA ILE A 37 -0.25 1.41 -1.46
C ILE A 37 -1.10 2.56 -0.95
N GLY A 38 -0.49 3.58 -0.36
CA GLY A 38 -1.23 4.73 0.14
C GLY A 38 -0.39 5.73 0.91
N GLU A 39 -1.03 6.75 1.43
CA GLU A 39 -0.39 7.76 2.29
C GLU A 39 -0.47 7.38 3.76
N LEU A 40 0.65 7.48 4.47
CA LEU A 40 0.74 7.14 5.88
C LEU A 40 -0.11 8.07 6.74
N SER A 41 -0.68 7.51 7.82
CA SER A 41 -1.46 8.30 8.77
C SER A 41 -0.57 9.31 9.51
N PRO A 42 -1.11 10.47 9.93
CA PRO A 42 -0.34 11.46 10.71
C PRO A 42 0.25 10.88 11.99
N GLU A 43 -0.42 9.89 12.58
CA GLU A 43 0.07 9.17 13.76
C GLU A 43 1.35 8.38 13.45
N VAL A 44 1.38 7.64 12.33
CA VAL A 44 2.60 6.93 11.90
C VAL A 44 3.71 7.92 11.57
N ILE A 45 3.41 8.99 10.83
CA ILE A 45 4.40 10.02 10.48
C ILE A 45 5.03 10.61 11.75
N THR A 46 4.21 10.97 12.75
CA THR A 46 4.67 11.56 14.01
C THR A 46 5.46 10.56 14.85
N ASN A 47 4.97 9.32 14.98
CA ASN A 47 5.63 8.29 15.80
C ASN A 47 6.99 7.87 15.24
N TRP A 48 7.21 8.05 13.93
CA TRP A 48 8.45 7.75 13.24
C TRP A 48 9.30 9.00 12.95
N GLU A 49 8.95 10.15 13.53
CA GLU A 49 9.68 11.43 13.38
C GLU A 49 9.90 11.85 11.91
N LEU A 50 8.93 11.54 11.04
CA LEU A 50 8.95 11.94 9.64
C LEU A 50 8.43 13.38 9.51
N GLU A 51 9.20 14.23 8.83
CA GLU A 51 8.90 15.68 8.77
C GLU A 51 7.83 16.08 7.75
N MET A 52 7.45 15.15 6.85
CA MET A 52 6.58 15.44 5.70
C MET A 52 5.62 14.29 5.42
N PRO A 53 4.50 14.53 4.70
CA PRO A 53 3.62 13.45 4.25
C PRO A 53 4.38 12.41 3.43
N VAL A 54 4.22 11.13 3.78
CA VAL A 54 4.89 10.01 3.12
C VAL A 54 3.86 9.07 2.51
N ALA A 55 4.08 8.68 1.26
CA ALA A 55 3.40 7.54 0.64
C ALA A 55 4.25 6.27 0.81
N ALA A 56 3.61 5.16 1.15
CA ALA A 56 4.25 3.87 1.32
C ALA A 56 3.63 2.82 0.39
N LEU A 57 4.48 1.88 -0.04
CA LEU A 57 4.12 0.68 -0.78
C LEU A 57 4.68 -0.53 -0.03
N GLU A 58 3.81 -1.46 0.35
CA GLU A 58 4.18 -2.73 0.96
C GLU A 58 3.77 -3.85 0.02
N LEU A 59 4.73 -4.65 -0.45
CA LEU A 59 4.51 -5.78 -1.37
C LEU A 59 5.00 -7.07 -0.71
N ASN A 60 4.14 -8.08 -0.65
CA ASN A 60 4.54 -9.41 -0.23
C ASN A 60 5.05 -10.23 -1.44
N LEU A 61 6.37 -10.47 -1.49
CA LEU A 61 7.01 -11.24 -2.56
C LEU A 61 6.88 -12.76 -2.39
N THR A 62 6.56 -13.28 -1.19
CA THR A 62 6.36 -14.73 -1.00
C THR A 62 5.00 -15.21 -1.50
N GLU A 63 4.05 -14.28 -1.65
CA GLU A 63 2.72 -14.54 -2.17
C GLU A 63 2.63 -14.39 -3.70
N LEU A 64 3.70 -13.88 -4.31
CA LEU A 64 3.86 -13.73 -5.76
C LEU A 64 3.93 -15.10 -6.47
#